data_AF-A0A2D0KGB6-F1
#
_entry.id   AF-A0A2D0KGB6-F1
#
_cell.length_a   1.000
_cell.length_b   1.000
_cell.length_c   1.000
_cell.angle_alpha   90.00
_cell.angle_beta   90.00
_cell.angle_gamma   90.00
#
_symmetry.space_group_name_H-M   'P 1'
#
loop_
_entity.id
_entity.type
_entity.pdbx_description
1 polymer ?
#
loop_
_entity_poly.entity_id
_entity_poly.type
_entity_poly.pdbx_seq_one_letter_code
_entity_poly.pdbx_strand_id
1 'polypeptide(L)'
;MSSLVIILAILIISLIIMASFLIFRRRRLGNACYLQLITKTASRKLNSNEYQAIESYLRNARLPMKTHSRYRADYPVLPVKHNNVYTITHPITRFSAATDGVRHWRYYLGETEIHFPALLEPFIKQQNTIEIVQTASIPLVIAVNGHFLKDYQQDLSITRATAKTEHASIQKNGNSSAKLLHVRKETLEEYRLRKSTGIQGSILMCVGLSLWFVALFVPIPMLPWLMLGAFLFLLGSFWSYFRMPSDRERANIHCFNGIAKRWEVFSEFEPEQRKNISLGGIDLVYPVHWERYISHDLDQNTDIDIYTNCHVVRQGRYLSLHEEEKHYPYQRSRTNVMLVIFSLFIITLIYFFQPVNLSMRLSFAWLYGSNTKVITSFHELQDMPLKKGDVLKVKGVGMCYVPPNIMPKVNITIFAPFDCVGIYWNSEIPLPMLESEVVENASALITAVGKQLHPVERKINLGLNAAIAKSGMTLLDNFSQIILKTQKLCQNDADCDRLKNALVNLGNAKNWDKLLKDAESGKLDGTKVLLRSISADALEKLVDSTTASFIYREIDRMVILINSPSPGAFYC
;
A
#
# COMPACT_ATOMS: atom_id res chain seq x y z
N MET A 1 2.86 8.58 28.93
CA MET A 1 1.46 8.31 28.50
C MET A 1 1.51 7.21 27.46
N SER A 2 0.81 6.09 27.68
CA SER A 2 0.96 4.90 26.84
C SER A 2 0.61 5.21 25.39
N SER A 3 1.50 4.85 24.46
CA SER A 3 1.31 4.92 23.01
C SER A 3 -0.01 4.29 22.54
N LEU A 4 -0.60 3.37 23.33
CA LEU A 4 -1.96 2.84 23.12
C LEU A 4 -3.03 3.92 23.15
N VAL A 5 -2.93 4.91 24.04
CA VAL A 5 -3.93 5.98 24.17
C VAL A 5 -3.93 6.87 22.92
N ILE A 6 -2.74 7.11 22.35
CA ILE A 6 -2.58 7.91 21.13
C ILE A 6 -3.14 7.15 19.92
N ILE A 7 -2.83 5.86 19.78
CA ILE A 7 -3.34 5.02 18.70
C ILE A 7 -4.87 4.89 18.79
N LEU A 8 -5.42 4.67 19.98
CA LEU A 8 -6.86 4.56 20.22
C LEU A 8 -7.58 5.87 19.88
N ALA A 9 -7.01 7.01 20.26
CA ALA A 9 -7.56 8.33 19.93
C ALA A 9 -7.62 8.57 18.41
N ILE A 10 -6.55 8.24 17.68
CA ILE A 10 -6.50 8.37 16.21
C ILE A 10 -7.54 7.44 15.55
N LEU A 11 -7.68 6.22 16.04
CA LEU A 11 -8.62 5.24 15.51
C LEU A 11 -10.07 5.69 15.73
N ILE A 12 -10.40 6.20 16.92
CA ILE A 12 -11.72 6.77 17.25
C ILE A 12 -12.03 7.98 16.35
N ILE A 13 -11.08 8.91 16.17
CA ILE A 13 -11.26 10.07 15.29
C ILE A 13 -11.52 9.63 13.84
N SER A 14 -10.76 8.64 13.34
CA SER A 14 -10.96 8.11 11.98
C SER A 14 -12.32 7.42 11.79
N LEU A 15 -12.79 6.68 12.80
CA LEU A 15 -14.10 6.03 12.81
C LEU A 15 -15.24 7.04 12.85
N ILE A 16 -15.09 8.13 13.61
CA ILE A 16 -16.07 9.22 13.67
C ILE A 16 -16.18 9.92 12.31
N ILE A 17 -15.05 10.18 11.63
CA ILE A 17 -15.03 10.78 10.29
C ILE A 17 -15.71 9.86 9.27
N MET A 18 -15.38 8.55 9.29
CA MET A 18 -16.02 7.54 8.44
C MET A 18 -17.52 7.42 8.70
N ALA A 19 -17.95 7.36 9.96
CA ALA A 19 -19.36 7.27 10.33
C ALA A 19 -20.14 8.52 9.91
N SER A 20 -19.57 9.71 10.11
CA SER A 20 -20.15 10.98 9.64
C SER A 20 -20.32 11.00 8.12
N PHE A 21 -19.30 10.54 7.38
CA PHE A 21 -19.36 10.44 5.91
C PHE A 21 -20.41 9.43 5.43
N LEU A 22 -20.50 8.26 6.07
CA LEU A 22 -21.49 7.24 5.73
C LEU A 22 -22.92 7.70 6.06
N ILE A 23 -23.14 8.35 7.21
CA ILE A 23 -24.43 8.92 7.59
C ILE A 23 -24.86 10.02 6.61
N PHE A 24 -23.93 10.90 6.23
CA PHE A 24 -24.18 11.92 5.21
C PHE A 24 -24.56 11.31 3.85
N ARG A 25 -23.88 10.23 3.43
CA ARG A 25 -24.18 9.52 2.18
C ARG A 25 -25.51 8.76 2.24
N ARG A 26 -25.85 8.16 3.39
CA ARG A 26 -27.11 7.42 3.61
C ARG A 26 -28.32 8.34 3.59
N ARG A 27 -28.18 9.57 4.10
CA ARG A 27 -29.23 10.61 4.01
C ARG A 27 -29.52 11.05 2.57
N ARG A 28 -28.62 10.83 1.60
CA ARG A 28 -28.88 11.07 0.17
C ARG A 28 -29.51 9.89 -0.58
N LEU A 29 -29.48 8.66 -0.03
CA LEU A 29 -29.94 7.45 -0.70
C LEU A 29 -31.32 6.94 -0.23
N GLY A 30 -32.04 7.73 0.55
CA GLY A 30 -33.40 7.40 0.96
C GLY A 30 -34.42 7.77 -0.12
N ASN A 31 -34.56 6.93 -1.15
CA ASN A 31 -35.73 6.87 -2.03
C ASN A 31 -35.72 5.54 -2.81
N ALA A 32 -35.91 4.43 -2.10
CA ALA A 32 -36.17 3.12 -2.70
C ALA A 32 -37.63 2.75 -2.45
N CYS A 33 -38.55 3.30 -3.24
CA CYS A 33 -39.97 2.96 -3.21
C CYS A 33 -40.41 2.45 -4.59
N TYR A 34 -39.91 1.28 -4.98
CA TYR A 34 -40.38 0.57 -6.19
C TYR A 34 -40.88 -0.85 -5.89
N LEU A 35 -40.64 -1.36 -4.68
CA LEU A 35 -40.99 -2.73 -4.28
C LEU A 35 -42.42 -2.89 -3.71
N GLN A 36 -43.22 -1.82 -3.65
CA GLN A 36 -44.56 -1.86 -3.06
C GLN A 36 -45.71 -2.23 -4.02
N LEU A 37 -45.48 -2.31 -5.35
CA LEU A 37 -46.58 -2.58 -6.28
C LEU A 37 -46.91 -4.08 -6.44
N ILE A 38 -45.92 -4.97 -6.25
CA ILE A 38 -46.08 -6.42 -6.53
C ILE A 38 -46.69 -7.17 -5.34
N THR A 39 -46.61 -6.63 -4.13
CA THR A 39 -46.96 -7.33 -2.88
C THR A 39 -48.46 -7.34 -2.52
N LYS A 40 -49.32 -6.68 -3.31
CA LYS A 40 -50.78 -6.59 -3.05
C LYS A 40 -51.67 -7.38 -4.02
N THR A 41 -51.17 -8.47 -4.62
CA THR A 41 -51.97 -9.26 -5.58
C THR A 41 -52.39 -10.61 -5.00
N ALA A 42 -53.67 -10.97 -5.15
CA ALA A 42 -54.18 -12.30 -4.81
C ALA A 42 -53.66 -13.30 -5.85
N SER A 43 -53.18 -14.47 -5.40
CA SER A 43 -52.69 -15.54 -6.29
C SER A 43 -53.39 -16.87 -6.03
N ARG A 44 -53.71 -17.62 -7.09
CA ARG A 44 -54.30 -18.97 -7.05
C ARG A 44 -53.46 -19.95 -7.88
N LYS A 45 -53.58 -21.26 -7.64
CA LYS A 45 -52.93 -22.28 -8.48
C LYS A 45 -53.70 -22.50 -9.79
N LEU A 46 -52.96 -22.75 -10.87
CA LEU A 46 -53.49 -23.02 -12.21
C LEU A 46 -54.12 -24.43 -12.27
N ASN A 47 -55.31 -24.54 -12.85
CA ASN A 47 -56.02 -25.82 -13.00
C ASN A 47 -55.51 -26.61 -14.23
N SER A 48 -55.62 -27.95 -14.21
CA SER A 48 -55.17 -28.82 -15.32
C SER A 48 -55.91 -28.53 -16.62
N ASN A 49 -57.22 -28.25 -16.55
CA ASN A 49 -58.04 -27.92 -17.71
C ASN A 49 -57.65 -26.56 -18.31
N GLU A 50 -57.26 -25.60 -17.47
CA GLU A 50 -56.78 -24.28 -17.92
C GLU A 50 -55.41 -24.40 -18.60
N TYR A 51 -54.55 -25.28 -18.09
CA TYR A 51 -53.26 -25.58 -18.69
C TYR A 51 -53.42 -26.17 -20.11
N GLN A 52 -54.33 -27.13 -20.29
CA GLN A 52 -54.63 -27.71 -21.61
C GLN A 52 -55.19 -26.68 -22.59
N ALA A 53 -56.06 -25.77 -22.13
CA ALA A 53 -56.60 -24.69 -22.96
C ALA A 53 -55.51 -23.71 -23.40
N ILE A 54 -54.57 -23.35 -22.51
CA ILE A 54 -53.42 -22.52 -22.82
C ILE A 54 -52.52 -23.21 -23.86
N GLU A 55 -52.24 -24.50 -23.68
CA GLU A 55 -51.41 -25.26 -24.62
C GLU A 55 -52.04 -25.30 -26.01
N SER A 56 -53.35 -25.56 -26.09
CA SER A 56 -54.13 -25.56 -27.33
C SER A 56 -54.10 -24.19 -28.02
N TYR A 57 -54.33 -23.11 -27.27
CA TYR A 57 -54.28 -21.74 -27.77
C TYR A 57 -52.90 -21.37 -28.33
N LEU A 58 -51.83 -21.67 -27.59
CA LEU A 58 -50.46 -21.38 -28.03
C LEU A 58 -50.05 -22.21 -29.25
N ARG A 59 -50.53 -23.46 -29.37
CA ARG A 59 -50.31 -24.31 -30.55
C ARG A 59 -50.99 -23.73 -31.79
N ASN A 60 -52.24 -23.26 -31.64
CA ASN A 60 -53.01 -22.69 -32.74
C ASN A 60 -52.54 -21.28 -33.14
N ALA A 61 -52.14 -20.45 -32.18
CA ALA A 61 -51.61 -19.11 -32.43
C ALA A 61 -50.21 -19.13 -33.09
N ARG A 62 -49.50 -20.26 -33.09
CA ARG A 62 -48.23 -20.46 -33.81
C ARG A 62 -48.40 -20.77 -35.31
N LEU A 63 -49.55 -21.28 -35.75
CA LEU A 63 -49.79 -21.66 -37.15
C LEU A 63 -49.73 -20.48 -38.16
N PRO A 64 -50.13 -19.23 -37.85
CA PRO A 64 -49.95 -18.08 -38.75
C PRO A 64 -48.49 -17.69 -39.00
N MET A 65 -47.56 -18.11 -38.12
CA MET A 65 -46.17 -17.66 -38.13
C MET A 65 -45.26 -18.50 -39.04
N LYS A 66 -45.75 -19.64 -39.56
CA LYS A 66 -44.89 -20.62 -40.24
C LYS A 66 -44.44 -20.23 -41.65
N THR A 67 -44.95 -19.14 -42.22
CA THR A 67 -44.62 -18.75 -43.61
C THR A 67 -43.47 -17.74 -43.73
N HIS A 68 -43.07 -17.01 -42.69
CA HIS A 68 -41.89 -16.13 -42.75
C HIS A 68 -41.11 -16.10 -41.43
N SER A 69 -39.90 -16.67 -41.51
CA SER A 69 -38.68 -16.46 -40.70
C SER A 69 -38.74 -16.16 -39.20
N ARG A 70 -37.92 -16.93 -38.46
CA ARG A 70 -37.27 -16.64 -37.16
C ARG A 70 -38.19 -16.21 -36.00
N TYR A 71 -38.26 -17.06 -34.98
CA TYR A 71 -38.92 -16.86 -33.68
C TYR A 71 -38.83 -15.41 -33.19
N ARG A 72 -39.93 -14.66 -33.32
CA ARG A 72 -40.10 -13.32 -32.75
C ARG A 72 -40.34 -13.46 -31.24
N ALA A 73 -39.64 -12.69 -30.42
CA ALA A 73 -39.75 -12.70 -28.95
C ALA A 73 -41.11 -12.18 -28.41
N ASP A 74 -41.98 -11.72 -29.31
CA ASP A 74 -43.27 -11.08 -29.02
C ASP A 74 -44.41 -12.05 -28.67
N TYR A 75 -44.16 -13.37 -28.62
CA TYR A 75 -45.20 -14.37 -28.34
C TYR A 75 -44.92 -15.20 -27.07
N PRO A 76 -45.95 -15.54 -26.28
CA PRO A 76 -45.81 -16.42 -25.12
C PRO A 76 -45.32 -17.82 -25.52
N VAL A 77 -44.29 -18.30 -24.82
CA VAL A 77 -43.66 -19.61 -25.07
C VAL A 77 -43.73 -20.46 -23.80
N LEU A 78 -44.16 -21.72 -23.95
CA LEU A 78 -44.09 -22.74 -22.89
C LEU A 78 -42.62 -23.07 -22.58
N PRO A 79 -42.21 -23.23 -21.30
CA PRO A 79 -43.05 -23.52 -20.14
C PRO A 79 -43.58 -22.29 -19.37
N VAL A 80 -44.67 -22.47 -18.62
CA VAL A 80 -45.16 -21.51 -17.62
C VAL A 80 -44.19 -21.50 -16.43
N LYS A 81 -43.66 -20.34 -16.06
CA LYS A 81 -42.57 -20.21 -15.05
C LYS A 81 -43.02 -20.60 -13.64
N HIS A 82 -44.26 -20.25 -13.28
CA HIS A 82 -44.86 -20.55 -11.99
C HIS A 82 -46.31 -20.97 -12.26
N ASN A 83 -46.76 -22.13 -11.75
CA ASN A 83 -48.16 -22.60 -11.88
C ASN A 83 -49.15 -21.76 -11.04
N ASN A 84 -48.86 -20.48 -10.87
CA ASN A 84 -49.65 -19.51 -10.12
C ASN A 84 -50.27 -18.53 -11.12
N VAL A 85 -51.56 -18.31 -10.94
CA VAL A 85 -52.37 -17.29 -11.60
C VAL A 85 -52.42 -16.08 -10.68
N TYR A 86 -52.13 -14.91 -11.22
CA TYR A 86 -52.22 -13.64 -10.50
C TYR A 86 -53.45 -12.87 -10.93
N THR A 87 -54.28 -12.46 -9.97
CA THR A 87 -55.46 -11.63 -10.22
C THR A 87 -55.11 -10.17 -9.99
N ILE A 88 -55.25 -9.35 -11.04
CA ILE A 88 -54.89 -7.93 -11.05
C ILE A 88 -56.08 -7.11 -11.53
N THR A 89 -56.43 -6.06 -10.79
CA THR A 89 -57.42 -5.07 -11.20
C THR A 89 -56.72 -3.86 -11.82
N HIS A 90 -56.77 -3.71 -13.14
CA HIS A 90 -56.05 -2.63 -13.84
C HIS A 90 -56.68 -2.31 -15.21
N PRO A 91 -56.65 -1.05 -15.69
CA PRO A 91 -57.03 -0.71 -17.06
C PRO A 91 -56.06 -1.33 -18.08
N ILE A 92 -56.59 -1.74 -19.24
CA ILE A 92 -55.79 -2.29 -20.36
C ILE A 92 -55.62 -1.20 -21.40
N THR A 93 -54.39 -0.91 -21.80
CA THR A 93 -54.08 0.00 -22.91
C THR A 93 -53.70 -0.81 -24.16
N ARG A 94 -54.18 -0.38 -25.33
CA ARG A 94 -53.87 -1.02 -26.63
C ARG A 94 -53.17 -0.06 -27.57
N PHE A 95 -52.16 -0.55 -28.29
CA PHE A 95 -51.43 0.19 -29.32
C PHE A 95 -51.38 -0.62 -30.60
N SER A 96 -51.59 0.03 -31.75
CA SER A 96 -51.42 -0.62 -33.05
C SER A 96 -49.94 -0.58 -33.45
N ALA A 97 -49.34 -1.74 -33.67
CA ALA A 97 -48.00 -1.88 -34.23
C ALA A 97 -48.11 -2.41 -35.66
N ALA A 98 -47.49 -1.74 -36.63
CA ALA A 98 -47.40 -2.21 -38.00
C ALA A 98 -46.01 -2.82 -38.23
N THR A 99 -45.95 -4.08 -38.64
CA THR A 99 -44.70 -4.73 -39.04
C THR A 99 -45.00 -5.56 -40.29
N ASP A 100 -44.23 -5.38 -41.36
CA ASP A 100 -44.40 -6.10 -42.64
C ASP A 100 -45.82 -6.03 -43.24
N GLY A 101 -46.45 -4.86 -43.20
CA GLY A 101 -47.75 -4.61 -43.84
C GLY A 101 -48.97 -5.18 -43.12
N VAL A 102 -48.80 -5.94 -42.02
CA VAL A 102 -49.89 -6.43 -41.18
C VAL A 102 -49.92 -5.64 -39.87
N ARG A 103 -51.06 -5.00 -39.58
CA ARG A 103 -51.30 -4.30 -38.30
C ARG A 103 -51.67 -5.31 -37.23
N HIS A 104 -50.92 -5.37 -36.13
CA HIS A 104 -51.25 -6.16 -34.94
C HIS A 104 -51.41 -5.25 -33.71
N TRP A 105 -52.30 -5.62 -32.79
CA TRP A 105 -52.53 -4.89 -31.55
C TRP A 105 -51.63 -5.42 -30.44
N ARG A 106 -50.95 -4.51 -29.74
CA ARG A 106 -50.18 -4.81 -28.52
C ARG A 106 -50.91 -4.27 -27.31
N TYR A 107 -50.97 -5.07 -26.25
CA TYR A 107 -51.72 -4.75 -25.04
C TYR A 107 -50.76 -4.58 -23.87
N TYR A 108 -51.07 -3.62 -23.00
CA TYR A 108 -50.25 -3.29 -21.85
C TYR A 108 -51.09 -3.23 -20.58
N LEU A 109 -50.50 -3.74 -19.49
CA LEU A 109 -50.95 -3.53 -18.12
C LEU A 109 -49.97 -2.58 -17.45
N GLY A 110 -50.35 -1.29 -17.39
CA GLY A 110 -49.47 -0.23 -16.93
C GLY A 110 -48.28 -0.09 -17.88
N GLU A 111 -47.10 -0.48 -17.41
CA GLU A 111 -45.83 -0.45 -18.17
C GLU A 111 -45.41 -1.82 -18.73
N THR A 112 -46.16 -2.89 -18.44
CA THR A 112 -45.81 -4.26 -18.83
C THR A 112 -46.57 -4.69 -20.07
N GLU A 113 -45.84 -5.10 -21.12
CA GLU A 113 -46.44 -5.71 -22.31
C GLU A 113 -47.00 -7.10 -21.95
N ILE A 114 -48.23 -7.36 -22.38
CA ILE A 114 -48.93 -8.61 -22.14
C ILE A 114 -49.48 -9.19 -23.43
N HIS A 115 -49.48 -10.52 -23.52
CA HIS A 115 -50.15 -11.21 -24.61
C HIS A 115 -51.64 -11.33 -24.30
N PHE A 116 -52.45 -10.67 -25.12
CA PHE A 116 -53.89 -10.63 -24.97
C PHE A 116 -54.57 -11.38 -26.12
N PRO A 117 -55.36 -12.43 -25.85
CA PRO A 117 -56.12 -13.14 -26.87
C PRO A 117 -57.17 -12.25 -27.53
N ALA A 118 -57.18 -12.18 -28.87
CA ALA A 118 -58.15 -11.38 -29.63
C ALA A 118 -59.61 -11.75 -29.33
N LEU A 119 -59.88 -13.01 -28.99
CA LEU A 119 -61.20 -13.49 -28.54
C LEU A 119 -61.74 -12.75 -27.31
N LEU A 120 -60.83 -12.30 -26.43
CA LEU A 120 -61.19 -11.62 -25.19
C LEU A 120 -61.28 -10.09 -25.36
N GLU A 121 -60.96 -9.57 -26.55
CA GLU A 121 -60.91 -8.13 -26.82
C GLU A 121 -62.27 -7.42 -26.64
N PRO A 122 -63.41 -8.01 -27.01
CA PRO A 122 -64.72 -7.40 -26.78
C PRO A 122 -65.08 -7.19 -25.30
N PHE A 123 -64.43 -7.92 -24.38
CA PHE A 123 -64.78 -7.90 -22.95
C PHE A 123 -63.98 -6.88 -22.13
N ILE A 124 -63.20 -6.01 -22.80
CA ILE A 124 -62.41 -4.96 -22.15
C ILE A 124 -63.34 -3.82 -21.69
N LYS A 125 -63.31 -3.51 -20.40
CA LYS A 125 -63.98 -2.39 -19.73
C LYS A 125 -62.95 -1.36 -19.26
N GLN A 126 -63.40 -0.22 -18.73
CA GLN A 126 -62.51 0.83 -18.19
C GLN A 126 -61.70 0.36 -16.97
N GLN A 127 -62.26 -0.51 -16.13
CA GLN A 127 -61.54 -1.25 -15.09
C GLN A 127 -61.77 -2.74 -15.30
N ASN A 128 -60.69 -3.51 -15.36
CA ASN A 128 -60.75 -4.93 -15.64
C ASN A 128 -60.16 -5.75 -14.50
N THR A 129 -60.85 -6.82 -14.10
CA THR A 129 -60.26 -7.90 -13.31
C THR A 129 -59.62 -8.90 -14.26
N ILE A 130 -58.31 -9.01 -14.21
CA ILE A 130 -57.52 -9.79 -15.17
C ILE A 130 -56.78 -10.87 -14.42
N GLU A 131 -56.87 -12.09 -14.93
CA GLU A 131 -56.07 -13.21 -14.46
C GLU A 131 -54.93 -13.47 -15.45
N ILE A 132 -53.69 -13.39 -14.95
CA ILE A 132 -52.48 -13.55 -15.77
C ILE A 132 -51.63 -14.72 -15.30
N VAL A 133 -50.98 -15.37 -16.26
CA VAL A 133 -50.01 -16.43 -16.05
C VAL A 133 -48.67 -16.01 -16.64
N GLN A 134 -47.59 -16.19 -15.88
CA GLN A 134 -46.24 -15.84 -16.35
C GLN A 134 -45.68 -16.96 -17.24
N THR A 135 -45.45 -16.64 -18.52
CA THR A 135 -44.75 -17.54 -19.45
C THR A 135 -43.24 -17.21 -19.52
N ALA A 136 -42.47 -17.97 -20.29
CA ALA A 136 -41.02 -17.77 -20.38
C ALA A 136 -40.65 -16.38 -20.96
N SER A 137 -41.42 -15.90 -21.94
CA SER A 137 -41.20 -14.65 -22.68
C SER A 137 -42.07 -13.49 -22.16
N ILE A 138 -43.40 -13.58 -22.33
CA ILE A 138 -44.36 -12.51 -22.02
C ILE A 138 -45.55 -13.07 -21.22
N PRO A 139 -46.11 -12.35 -20.23
CA PRO A 139 -47.29 -12.80 -19.49
C PRO A 139 -48.50 -13.01 -20.40
N LEU A 140 -49.21 -14.12 -20.21
CA LEU A 140 -50.42 -14.45 -20.96
C LEU A 140 -51.65 -14.17 -20.10
N VAL A 141 -52.63 -13.48 -20.69
CA VAL A 141 -53.95 -13.28 -20.07
C VAL A 141 -54.82 -14.52 -20.29
N ILE A 142 -55.34 -15.07 -19.18
CA ILE A 142 -56.18 -16.28 -19.21
C ILE A 142 -57.66 -15.98 -18.95
N ALA A 143 -57.97 -14.91 -18.22
CA ALA A 143 -59.34 -14.49 -17.98
C ALA A 143 -59.43 -12.98 -17.82
N VAL A 144 -60.56 -12.41 -18.24
CA VAL A 144 -60.87 -10.99 -18.15
C VAL A 144 -62.33 -10.83 -17.74
N ASN A 145 -62.60 -10.12 -16.65
CA ASN A 145 -63.96 -9.79 -16.20
C ASN A 145 -64.90 -10.99 -16.08
N GLY A 146 -64.36 -12.17 -15.71
CA GLY A 146 -65.12 -13.42 -15.56
C GLY A 146 -65.24 -14.27 -16.84
N HIS A 147 -64.66 -13.83 -17.97
CA HIS A 147 -64.59 -14.61 -19.21
C HIS A 147 -63.25 -15.35 -19.29
N PHE A 148 -63.29 -16.68 -19.45
CA PHE A 148 -62.09 -17.52 -19.47
C PHE A 148 -61.72 -17.91 -20.91
N LEU A 149 -60.42 -18.00 -21.17
CA LEU A 149 -59.89 -18.43 -22.47
C LEU A 149 -60.38 -19.83 -22.89
N LYS A 150 -60.62 -20.72 -21.94
CA LYS A 150 -61.08 -22.09 -22.18
C LYS A 150 -62.49 -22.15 -22.79
N ASP A 151 -63.32 -21.13 -22.57
CA ASP A 151 -64.73 -21.13 -22.97
C ASP A 151 -64.90 -20.82 -24.47
N TYR A 152 -63.89 -20.21 -25.12
CA TYR A 152 -63.96 -19.72 -26.51
C TYR A 152 -63.08 -20.50 -27.51
N GLN A 153 -62.77 -21.76 -27.20
CA GLN A 153 -61.85 -22.56 -28.01
C GLN A 153 -62.38 -22.89 -29.43
N GLN A 154 -63.69 -22.80 -29.67
CA GLN A 154 -64.33 -23.10 -30.97
C GLN A 154 -64.34 -21.91 -31.98
N ASP A 155 -64.28 -20.65 -31.52
CA ASP A 155 -64.45 -19.46 -32.38
C ASP A 155 -63.17 -18.97 -33.10
N LEU A 156 -62.02 -19.61 -32.83
CA LEU A 156 -60.71 -19.25 -33.41
C LEU A 156 -60.62 -19.35 -34.95
N SER A 157 -61.57 -20.00 -35.60
CA SER A 157 -61.53 -20.27 -37.05
C SER A 157 -62.07 -19.13 -37.93
N ILE A 158 -62.86 -18.19 -37.37
CA ILE A 158 -63.73 -17.30 -38.17
C ILE A 158 -63.09 -15.92 -38.50
N THR A 159 -62.19 -15.39 -37.67
CA THR A 159 -61.67 -14.00 -37.76
C THR A 159 -60.61 -13.73 -38.87
N ARG A 160 -60.40 -14.66 -39.81
CA ARG A 160 -59.24 -14.64 -40.74
C ARG A 160 -59.37 -13.71 -41.97
N ALA A 161 -60.53 -13.08 -42.21
CA ALA A 161 -60.88 -12.58 -43.55
C ALA A 161 -60.78 -11.05 -43.83
N THR A 162 -60.47 -10.16 -42.86
CA THR A 162 -60.76 -8.71 -43.04
C THR A 162 -59.64 -7.72 -42.68
N ALA A 163 -58.52 -7.66 -43.43
CA ALA A 163 -57.61 -6.49 -43.38
C ALA A 163 -56.89 -6.24 -44.73
N LYS A 164 -57.11 -5.07 -45.34
CA LYS A 164 -56.44 -4.56 -46.57
C LYS A 164 -55.88 -3.13 -46.33
N THR A 165 -54.83 -2.77 -47.08
CA THR A 165 -53.86 -1.66 -46.91
C THR A 165 -54.20 -0.40 -47.75
N GLU A 166 -53.86 0.80 -47.25
CA GLU A 166 -53.84 2.07 -48.02
C GLU A 166 -52.44 2.74 -47.96
N HIS A 167 -52.07 3.45 -49.05
CA HIS A 167 -50.78 4.10 -49.33
C HIS A 167 -50.70 5.57 -48.85
N ALA A 168 -49.49 6.09 -48.58
CA ALA A 168 -49.23 7.45 -48.08
C ALA A 168 -48.53 8.38 -49.10
N SER A 169 -48.82 9.69 -49.02
CA SER A 169 -48.25 10.80 -49.81
C SER A 169 -47.29 11.69 -49.00
N ILE A 170 -46.28 12.27 -49.66
CA ILE A 170 -45.21 13.12 -49.04
C ILE A 170 -45.60 14.61 -49.09
N GLN A 171 -45.59 15.29 -47.93
CA GLN A 171 -45.88 16.73 -47.77
C GLN A 171 -44.59 17.54 -47.54
N LYS A 172 -44.50 18.73 -48.17
CA LYS A 172 -43.33 19.63 -48.11
C LYS A 172 -43.35 20.51 -46.84
N ASN A 173 -42.15 20.74 -46.29
CA ASN A 173 -41.78 21.48 -45.06
C ASN A 173 -42.75 22.59 -44.59
N GLY A 174 -43.44 22.32 -43.47
CA GLY A 174 -44.04 23.34 -42.61
C GLY A 174 -43.05 23.83 -41.54
N ASN A 175 -42.78 25.14 -41.55
CA ASN A 175 -42.11 25.99 -40.56
C ASN A 175 -41.58 25.30 -39.29
N SER A 176 -40.36 24.77 -39.33
CA SER A 176 -39.61 24.38 -38.12
C SER A 176 -38.70 25.54 -37.68
N SER A 177 -39.28 26.59 -37.11
CA SER A 177 -38.49 27.71 -36.55
C SER A 177 -38.08 27.39 -35.11
N ALA A 178 -36.80 27.20 -34.86
CA ALA A 178 -36.25 27.13 -33.51
C ALA A 178 -35.96 28.54 -33.01
N LYS A 179 -36.53 28.92 -31.86
CA LYS A 179 -36.31 30.23 -31.23
C LYS A 179 -35.37 30.07 -30.04
N LEU A 180 -34.23 30.74 -30.06
CA LEU A 180 -33.36 30.82 -28.88
C LEU A 180 -34.05 31.67 -27.81
N LEU A 181 -34.24 31.12 -26.61
CA LEU A 181 -34.82 31.82 -25.46
C LEU A 181 -33.75 32.61 -24.71
N HIS A 182 -32.75 31.90 -24.19
CA HIS A 182 -31.65 32.47 -23.42
C HIS A 182 -30.48 31.48 -23.33
N VAL A 183 -29.34 31.97 -22.85
CA VAL A 183 -28.18 31.13 -22.53
C VAL A 183 -28.03 31.05 -21.02
N ARG A 184 -28.04 29.83 -20.47
CA ARG A 184 -27.80 29.57 -19.04
C ARG A 184 -26.45 28.90 -18.83
N LYS A 185 -25.92 29.00 -17.61
CA LYS A 185 -24.78 28.18 -17.19
C LYS A 185 -25.25 26.79 -16.76
N GLU A 186 -24.39 25.81 -16.99
CA GLU A 186 -24.56 24.44 -16.53
C GLU A 186 -24.75 24.35 -15.01
N THR A 187 -25.64 23.46 -14.57
CA THR A 187 -25.85 23.16 -13.14
C THR A 187 -24.73 22.27 -12.59
N LEU A 188 -24.63 22.14 -11.27
CA LEU A 188 -23.59 21.31 -10.64
C LEU A 188 -23.76 19.82 -10.99
N GLU A 189 -25.00 19.37 -11.13
CA GLU A 189 -25.41 18.01 -11.44
C GLU A 189 -25.03 17.67 -12.88
N GLU A 190 -25.40 18.53 -13.84
CA GLU A 190 -25.02 18.40 -15.25
C GLU A 190 -23.49 18.42 -15.42
N TYR A 191 -22.79 19.28 -14.67
CA TYR A 191 -21.32 19.35 -14.67
C TYR A 191 -20.68 18.04 -14.21
N ARG A 192 -21.24 17.34 -13.22
CA ARG A 192 -20.71 16.03 -12.76
C ARG A 192 -20.90 14.95 -13.82
N LEU A 193 -21.98 14.99 -14.59
CA LEU A 193 -22.19 14.05 -15.70
C LEU A 193 -21.14 14.28 -16.80
N ARG A 194 -20.94 15.55 -17.20
CA ARG A 194 -19.98 15.94 -18.24
C ARG A 194 -18.52 15.71 -17.84
N LYS A 195 -18.13 16.12 -16.63
CA LYS A 195 -16.75 15.98 -16.14
C LYS A 195 -16.66 14.77 -15.21
N SER A 196 -16.08 13.68 -15.69
CA SER A 196 -15.70 12.57 -14.82
C SER A 196 -14.81 13.04 -13.68
N THR A 197 -15.07 12.57 -12.45
CA THR A 197 -14.18 12.76 -11.30
C THR A 197 -12.76 12.45 -11.74
N GLY A 198 -11.92 13.49 -11.79
CA GLY A 198 -10.61 13.39 -12.39
C GLY A 198 -9.76 12.37 -11.65
N ILE A 199 -9.12 11.46 -12.38
CA ILE A 199 -8.14 10.50 -11.85
C ILE A 199 -7.01 11.23 -11.10
N GLN A 200 -6.80 12.51 -11.41
CA GLN A 200 -5.84 13.40 -10.76
C GLN A 200 -5.91 13.38 -9.23
N GLY A 201 -7.11 13.42 -8.63
CA GLY A 201 -7.25 13.37 -7.16
C GLY A 201 -6.72 12.06 -6.58
N SER A 202 -7.07 10.93 -7.21
CA SER A 202 -6.56 9.61 -6.80
C SER A 202 -5.06 9.45 -7.02
N ILE A 203 -4.52 10.01 -8.10
CA ILE A 203 -3.06 10.00 -8.35
C ILE A 203 -2.34 10.77 -7.24
N LEU A 204 -2.81 11.97 -6.89
CA LEU A 204 -2.25 12.76 -5.79
C LEU A 204 -2.26 11.98 -4.47
N MET A 205 -3.36 11.27 -4.19
CA MET A 205 -3.46 10.41 -3.01
C MET A 205 -2.46 9.25 -3.03
N CYS A 206 -2.29 8.59 -4.18
CA CYS A 206 -1.35 7.49 -4.34
C CYS A 206 0.12 7.95 -4.24
N VAL A 207 0.42 9.13 -4.80
CA VAL A 207 1.74 9.77 -4.66
C VAL A 207 2.04 10.11 -3.20
N GLY A 208 1.08 10.69 -2.48
CA GLY A 208 1.23 10.97 -1.04
C GLY A 208 1.48 9.71 -0.21
N LEU A 209 0.72 8.65 -0.45
CA LEU A 209 0.92 7.35 0.22
C LEU A 209 2.27 6.70 -0.13
N SER A 210 2.72 6.84 -1.38
CA SER A 210 4.05 6.37 -1.82
C SER A 210 5.17 7.11 -1.10
N LEU A 211 5.05 8.43 -0.95
CA LEU A 211 6.01 9.26 -0.22
C LEU A 211 6.12 8.85 1.25
N TRP A 212 5.00 8.57 1.92
CA TRP A 212 5.01 8.00 3.28
C TRP A 212 5.69 6.64 3.34
N PHE A 213 5.46 5.78 2.35
CA PHE A 213 6.14 4.49 2.28
C PHE A 213 7.66 4.68 2.11
N VAL A 214 8.10 5.55 1.20
CA VAL A 214 9.52 5.87 0.99
C VAL A 214 10.15 6.45 2.25
N ALA A 215 9.42 7.28 3.02
CA ALA A 215 9.91 7.88 4.26
C ALA A 215 10.36 6.84 5.31
N LEU A 216 9.88 5.60 5.25
CA LEU A 216 10.32 4.51 6.14
C LEU A 216 11.78 4.07 5.90
N PHE A 217 12.36 4.39 4.75
CA PHE A 217 13.70 3.93 4.35
C PHE A 217 14.74 5.05 4.33
N VAL A 218 14.33 6.29 4.58
CA VAL A 218 15.19 7.48 4.47
C VAL A 218 15.73 7.88 5.84
N PRO A 219 16.97 8.39 5.95
CA PRO A 219 17.53 8.87 7.21
C PRO A 219 16.64 9.87 7.95
N ILE A 220 16.71 9.83 9.30
CA ILE A 220 15.89 10.63 10.24
C ILE A 220 15.81 12.13 9.87
N PRO A 221 16.88 12.82 9.43
CA PRO A 221 16.81 14.24 9.10
C PRO A 221 15.87 14.59 7.92
N MET A 222 15.64 13.65 6.99
CA MET A 222 14.79 13.88 5.82
C MET A 222 13.33 13.49 6.05
N LEU A 223 13.04 12.74 7.12
CA LEU A 223 11.69 12.30 7.51
C LEU A 223 10.66 13.45 7.57
N PRO A 224 10.90 14.60 8.26
CA PRO A 224 9.88 15.64 8.39
C PRO A 224 9.51 16.27 7.04
N TRP A 225 10.47 16.42 6.13
CA TRP A 225 10.25 16.97 4.79
C TRP A 225 9.38 16.05 3.93
N LEU A 226 9.65 14.75 3.97
CA LEU A 226 8.85 13.75 3.25
C LEU A 226 7.43 13.61 3.83
N MET A 227 7.29 13.66 5.15
CA MET A 227 5.99 13.64 5.82
C MET A 227 5.16 14.89 5.49
N LEU A 228 5.78 16.07 5.48
CA LEU A 228 5.13 17.32 5.09
C LEU A 228 4.70 17.27 3.61
N GLY A 229 5.58 16.84 2.72
CA GLY A 229 5.27 16.71 1.28
C GLY A 229 4.10 15.77 1.03
N ALA A 230 4.12 14.58 1.63
CA ALA A 230 3.02 13.63 1.55
C ALA A 230 1.70 14.20 2.10
N PHE A 231 1.75 14.92 3.22
CA PHE A 231 0.56 15.57 3.79
C PHE A 231 -0.03 16.62 2.86
N LEU A 232 0.80 17.44 2.19
CA LEU A 232 0.34 18.41 1.19
C LEU A 232 -0.34 17.74 -0.01
N PHE A 233 0.19 16.60 -0.48
CA PHE A 233 -0.45 15.83 -1.56
C PHE A 233 -1.80 15.24 -1.14
N LEU A 234 -1.92 14.74 0.09
CA LEU A 234 -3.18 14.26 0.64
C LEU A 234 -4.20 15.40 0.77
N LEU A 235 -3.79 16.54 1.33
CA LEU A 235 -4.62 17.76 1.40
C LEU A 235 -5.07 18.23 0.02
N GLY A 236 -4.18 18.25 -0.98
CA GLY A 236 -4.51 18.60 -2.35
C GLY A 236 -5.53 17.66 -2.98
N SER A 237 -5.42 16.35 -2.70
CA SER A 237 -6.42 15.35 -3.11
C SER A 237 -7.79 15.63 -2.48
N PHE A 238 -7.85 15.86 -1.16
CA PHE A 238 -9.10 16.19 -0.47
C PHE A 238 -9.69 17.51 -0.97
N TRP A 239 -8.87 18.54 -1.17
CA TRP A 239 -9.29 19.83 -1.71
C TRP A 239 -9.96 19.69 -3.08
N SER A 240 -9.43 18.83 -3.95
CA SER A 240 -10.05 18.56 -5.26
C SER A 240 -11.44 17.92 -5.15
N TYR A 241 -11.77 17.23 -4.05
CA TYR A 241 -13.09 16.64 -3.83
C TYR A 241 -14.10 17.65 -3.28
N PHE A 242 -13.64 18.61 -2.48
CA PHE A 242 -14.48 19.64 -1.86
C PHE A 242 -14.59 20.93 -2.67
N ARG A 243 -13.67 21.18 -3.61
CA ARG A 243 -13.68 22.39 -4.43
C ARG A 243 -14.89 22.41 -5.36
N MET A 244 -15.74 23.42 -5.19
CA MET A 244 -16.82 23.69 -6.14
C MET A 244 -16.26 24.18 -7.48
N PRO A 245 -16.85 23.77 -8.62
CA PRO A 245 -16.38 24.20 -9.93
C PRO A 245 -16.63 25.69 -10.14
N SER A 246 -15.61 26.38 -10.65
CA SER A 246 -15.68 27.79 -11.04
C SER A 246 -16.59 27.97 -12.26
N ASP A 247 -17.21 29.15 -12.39
CA ASP A 247 -18.09 29.50 -13.52
C ASP A 247 -17.39 29.44 -14.89
N ARG A 248 -16.06 29.54 -14.92
CA ARG A 248 -15.24 29.35 -16.14
C ARG A 248 -15.27 27.90 -16.64
N GLU A 249 -15.38 26.94 -15.74
CA GLU A 249 -15.39 25.52 -16.10
C GLU A 249 -16.77 25.02 -16.52
N ARG A 250 -17.83 25.73 -16.12
CA ARG A 250 -19.22 25.41 -16.47
C ARG A 250 -19.52 25.84 -17.91
N ALA A 251 -19.99 24.89 -18.70
CA ALA A 251 -20.37 25.16 -20.09
C ALA A 251 -21.58 26.09 -20.15
N ASN A 252 -21.68 26.78 -21.28
CA ASN A 252 -22.89 27.49 -21.66
C ASN A 252 -23.87 26.48 -22.26
N ILE A 253 -25.11 26.56 -21.82
CA ILE A 253 -26.23 25.78 -22.32
C ILE A 253 -27.19 26.75 -23.00
N HIS A 254 -27.54 26.44 -24.24
CA HIS A 254 -28.45 27.21 -25.06
C HIS A 254 -29.86 26.65 -24.94
N CYS A 255 -30.79 27.46 -24.46
CA CYS A 255 -32.18 27.06 -24.27
C CYS A 255 -32.98 27.49 -25.51
N PHE A 256 -33.47 26.52 -26.28
CA PHE A 256 -34.30 26.75 -27.45
C PHE A 256 -35.76 26.38 -27.16
N ASN A 257 -36.67 27.01 -27.86
CA ASN A 257 -38.07 26.62 -27.95
C ASN A 257 -38.39 26.35 -29.41
N GLY A 258 -38.90 25.16 -29.71
CA GLY A 258 -39.27 24.78 -31.06
C GLY A 258 -39.74 23.35 -31.16
N ILE A 259 -39.98 22.92 -32.39
CA ILE A 259 -40.48 21.58 -32.69
C ILE A 259 -39.31 20.70 -33.13
N ALA A 260 -38.98 19.69 -32.33
CA ALA A 260 -38.01 18.67 -32.69
C ALA A 260 -38.64 17.65 -33.62
N LYS A 261 -38.11 17.54 -34.84
CA LYS A 261 -38.59 16.61 -35.87
C LYS A 261 -37.59 15.49 -36.05
N ARG A 262 -38.10 14.26 -36.13
CA ARG A 262 -37.30 13.08 -36.51
C ARG A 262 -37.28 12.97 -38.02
N TRP A 263 -36.09 12.93 -38.61
CA TRP A 263 -35.92 12.59 -40.02
C TRP A 263 -35.79 11.08 -40.16
N GLU A 264 -36.83 10.42 -40.68
CA GLU A 264 -36.76 9.02 -41.11
C GLU A 264 -36.15 8.95 -42.51
N VAL A 265 -34.84 9.22 -42.61
CA VAL A 265 -34.10 8.91 -43.83
C VAL A 265 -33.67 7.45 -43.76
N PHE A 266 -34.31 6.62 -44.56
CA PHE A 266 -33.98 5.20 -44.71
C PHE A 266 -32.60 5.07 -45.38
N SER A 267 -31.53 4.99 -44.58
CA SER A 267 -30.23 4.49 -45.03
C SER A 267 -30.05 3.08 -44.47
N GLU A 268 -29.98 2.09 -45.36
CA GLU A 268 -29.80 0.67 -44.98
C GLU A 268 -28.36 0.33 -44.55
N PHE A 269 -27.40 1.28 -44.64
CA PHE A 269 -25.97 0.94 -44.58
C PHE A 269 -25.24 1.28 -43.27
N GLU A 270 -25.80 2.06 -42.34
CA GLU A 270 -25.16 2.31 -41.02
C GLU A 270 -26.20 2.36 -39.88
N PRO A 271 -26.21 1.40 -38.93
CA PRO A 271 -27.17 1.38 -37.83
C PRO A 271 -26.96 2.50 -36.80
N GLU A 272 -25.77 3.14 -36.76
CA GLU A 272 -25.45 4.20 -35.79
C GLU A 272 -25.92 5.60 -36.22
N GLN A 273 -26.21 5.83 -37.51
CA GLN A 273 -26.83 7.06 -38.02
C GLN A 273 -28.38 7.00 -38.03
N ARG A 274 -28.97 5.97 -37.40
CA ARG A 274 -30.41 5.84 -37.33
C ARG A 274 -30.97 6.85 -36.32
N LYS A 275 -31.68 7.85 -36.86
CA LYS A 275 -32.61 8.80 -36.20
C LYS A 275 -31.99 10.14 -35.85
N ASN A 276 -31.56 10.91 -36.86
CA ASN A 276 -31.27 12.34 -36.68
C ASN A 276 -32.57 13.06 -36.33
N ILE A 277 -32.69 13.46 -35.06
CA ILE A 277 -33.73 14.37 -34.60
C ILE A 277 -33.14 15.77 -34.73
N SER A 278 -33.79 16.64 -35.47
CA SER A 278 -33.32 18.01 -35.66
C SER A 278 -34.28 19.01 -35.06
N LEU A 279 -33.73 20.11 -34.58
CA LEU A 279 -34.45 21.29 -34.14
C LEU A 279 -34.07 22.45 -35.07
N GLY A 280 -34.97 22.84 -35.96
CA GLY A 280 -34.74 23.97 -36.89
C GLY A 280 -33.47 23.85 -37.74
N GLY A 281 -33.07 22.63 -38.10
CA GLY A 281 -31.85 22.35 -38.89
C GLY A 281 -30.59 22.03 -38.07
N ILE A 282 -30.66 22.07 -36.74
CA ILE A 282 -29.58 21.61 -35.85
C ILE A 282 -29.86 20.16 -35.46
N ASP A 283 -28.95 19.25 -35.75
CA ASP A 283 -29.05 17.85 -35.35
C ASP A 283 -28.77 17.68 -33.85
N LEU A 284 -29.73 17.10 -33.14
CA LEU A 284 -29.69 16.90 -31.69
C LEU A 284 -29.12 15.52 -31.36
N VAL A 285 -28.14 15.51 -30.46
CA VAL A 285 -27.54 14.27 -29.94
C VAL A 285 -28.14 13.95 -28.58
N TYR A 286 -28.97 12.91 -28.53
CA TYR A 286 -29.62 12.46 -27.31
C TYR A 286 -28.80 11.38 -26.57
N PRO A 287 -28.88 11.32 -25.23
CA PRO A 287 -28.39 10.17 -24.47
C PRO A 287 -29.08 8.87 -24.90
N VAL A 288 -28.32 7.78 -24.96
CA VAL A 288 -28.80 6.47 -25.45
C VAL A 288 -30.02 5.95 -24.67
N HIS A 289 -30.05 6.17 -23.35
CA HIS A 289 -31.14 5.71 -22.50
C HIS A 289 -32.43 6.53 -22.65
N TRP A 290 -32.36 7.73 -23.25
CA TRP A 290 -33.54 8.56 -23.51
C TRP A 290 -34.29 8.11 -24.78
N GLU A 291 -33.71 7.25 -25.62
CA GLU A 291 -34.24 6.88 -26.93
C GLU A 291 -35.72 6.43 -26.92
N ARG A 292 -36.13 5.71 -25.86
CA ARG A 292 -37.50 5.19 -25.71
C ARG A 292 -38.52 6.25 -25.27
N TYR A 293 -38.06 7.35 -24.68
CA TYR A 293 -38.92 8.37 -24.07
C TYR A 293 -39.09 9.61 -24.96
N ILE A 294 -38.16 9.83 -25.90
CA ILE A 294 -38.17 11.01 -26.78
C ILE A 294 -39.43 11.07 -27.66
N SER A 295 -40.01 9.93 -28.04
CA SER A 295 -41.18 9.88 -28.93
C SER A 295 -42.41 10.61 -28.42
N HIS A 296 -42.54 10.80 -27.10
CA HIS A 296 -43.66 11.51 -26.52
C HIS A 296 -43.64 13.02 -26.84
N ASP A 297 -42.44 13.60 -26.92
CA ASP A 297 -42.23 15.04 -27.04
C ASP A 297 -41.80 15.46 -28.47
N LEU A 298 -41.69 14.50 -29.39
CA LEU A 298 -41.45 14.75 -30.82
C LEU A 298 -42.67 15.39 -31.48
N ASP A 299 -42.43 16.24 -32.47
CA ASP A 299 -43.46 17.00 -33.21
C ASP A 299 -44.31 17.96 -32.37
N GLN A 300 -43.99 18.11 -31.08
CA GLN A 300 -44.57 19.09 -30.17
C GLN A 300 -43.61 20.26 -29.95
N ASN A 301 -44.18 21.44 -29.73
CA ASN A 301 -43.39 22.62 -29.38
C ASN A 301 -42.89 22.49 -27.95
N THR A 302 -41.59 22.21 -27.78
CA THR A 302 -40.99 21.93 -26.47
C THR A 302 -39.74 22.77 -26.24
N ASP A 303 -39.47 23.04 -24.96
CA ASP A 303 -38.22 23.68 -24.55
C ASP A 303 -37.11 22.63 -24.53
N ILE A 304 -36.02 22.92 -25.24
CA ILE A 304 -34.88 22.03 -25.40
C ILE A 304 -33.61 22.78 -25.01
N ASP A 305 -32.93 22.28 -23.99
CA ASP A 305 -31.66 22.83 -23.53
C ASP A 305 -30.53 22.01 -24.16
N ILE A 306 -29.63 22.66 -24.91
CA ILE A 306 -28.53 21.99 -25.61
C ILE A 306 -27.17 22.58 -25.26
N TYR A 307 -26.15 21.74 -25.23
CA TYR A 307 -24.76 22.17 -25.20
C TYR A 307 -24.31 22.70 -26.58
N THR A 308 -23.16 23.37 -26.62
CA THR A 308 -22.54 23.86 -27.87
C THR A 308 -22.19 22.74 -28.86
N ASN A 309 -22.02 21.50 -28.38
CA ASN A 309 -21.78 20.30 -29.18
C ASN A 309 -23.08 19.56 -29.56
N CYS A 310 -24.24 20.22 -29.46
CA CYS A 310 -25.56 19.69 -29.80
C CYS A 310 -26.06 18.52 -28.93
N HIS A 311 -25.38 18.23 -27.81
CA HIS A 311 -25.89 17.28 -26.84
C HIS A 311 -27.06 17.87 -26.06
N VAL A 312 -28.16 17.13 -25.98
CA VAL A 312 -29.36 17.55 -25.27
C VAL A 312 -29.23 17.30 -23.78
N VAL A 313 -29.55 18.32 -22.99
CA VAL A 313 -29.46 18.34 -21.53
C VAL A 313 -30.83 18.22 -20.88
N ARG A 314 -31.84 18.81 -21.51
CA ARG A 314 -33.23 18.80 -21.07
C ARG A 314 -34.15 18.90 -22.28
N GLN A 315 -35.24 18.15 -22.26
CA GLN A 315 -36.35 18.27 -23.20
C GLN A 315 -37.68 18.24 -22.44
N GLY A 316 -38.46 19.30 -22.62
CA GLY A 316 -39.80 19.39 -22.04
C GLY A 316 -39.80 19.32 -20.51
N ARG A 317 -40.80 18.63 -19.97
CA ARG A 317 -41.05 18.54 -18.53
C ARG A 317 -40.40 17.33 -17.87
N TYR A 318 -40.21 16.23 -18.61
CA TYR A 318 -39.88 14.93 -18.04
C TYR A 318 -38.42 14.51 -18.26
N LEU A 319 -37.79 14.98 -19.34
CA LEU A 319 -36.42 14.60 -19.67
C LEU A 319 -35.46 15.70 -19.23
N SER A 320 -34.69 15.44 -18.18
CA SER A 320 -33.71 16.39 -17.64
C SER A 320 -32.54 15.64 -17.01
N LEU A 321 -31.33 15.86 -17.51
CA LEU A 321 -30.12 15.28 -16.93
C LEU A 321 -29.87 15.78 -15.51
N HIS A 322 -30.31 17.00 -15.19
CA HIS A 322 -30.24 17.56 -13.84
C HIS A 322 -31.06 16.73 -12.84
N GLU A 323 -32.33 16.45 -13.17
CA GLU A 323 -33.21 15.66 -12.29
C GLU A 323 -32.79 14.19 -12.24
N GLU A 324 -32.25 13.66 -13.34
CA GLU A 324 -31.71 12.30 -13.39
C GLU A 324 -30.55 12.12 -12.41
N GLU A 325 -29.52 12.98 -12.44
CA GLU A 325 -28.37 12.87 -11.53
C GLU A 325 -28.76 13.13 -10.06
N LYS A 326 -29.80 13.94 -9.82
CA LYS A 326 -30.32 14.22 -8.47
C LYS A 326 -31.01 13.01 -7.85
N HIS A 327 -31.80 12.27 -8.62
CA HIS A 327 -32.53 11.09 -8.15
C HIS A 327 -31.73 9.79 -8.29
N TYR A 328 -30.86 9.71 -9.30
CA TYR A 328 -30.07 8.54 -9.68
C TYR A 328 -28.61 8.94 -9.92
N PRO A 329 -27.84 9.23 -8.85
CA PRO A 329 -26.47 9.70 -8.99
C PRO A 329 -25.59 8.63 -9.64
N TYR A 330 -24.91 8.99 -10.73
CA TYR A 330 -24.07 8.07 -11.47
C TYR A 330 -22.81 7.67 -10.67
N GLN A 331 -22.72 6.41 -10.23
CA GLN A 331 -21.57 5.93 -9.46
C GLN A 331 -20.39 5.56 -10.38
N ARG A 332 -19.43 6.49 -10.57
CA ARG A 332 -18.14 6.18 -11.21
C ARG A 332 -17.24 5.42 -10.25
N SER A 333 -17.05 4.11 -10.48
CA SER A 333 -16.24 3.24 -9.63
C SER A 333 -14.75 3.21 -9.95
N ARG A 334 -14.30 3.68 -11.13
CA ARG A 334 -12.91 3.53 -11.61
C ARG A 334 -11.88 4.13 -10.65
N THR A 335 -12.17 5.31 -10.12
CA THR A 335 -11.35 6.02 -9.12
C THR A 335 -11.21 5.19 -7.83
N ASN A 336 -12.31 4.60 -7.35
CA ASN A 336 -12.32 3.81 -6.13
C ASN A 336 -11.60 2.46 -6.34
N VAL A 337 -11.79 1.82 -7.49
CA VAL A 337 -11.09 0.57 -7.85
C VAL A 337 -9.58 0.80 -7.88
N MET A 338 -9.12 1.92 -8.45
CA MET A 338 -7.70 2.26 -8.47
C MET A 338 -7.11 2.43 -7.06
N LEU A 339 -7.83 3.12 -6.16
CA LEU A 339 -7.41 3.27 -4.75
C LEU A 339 -7.36 1.93 -4.00
N VAL A 340 -8.31 1.01 -4.26
CA VAL A 340 -8.32 -0.33 -3.65
C VAL A 340 -7.14 -1.17 -4.14
N ILE A 341 -6.86 -1.17 -5.44
CA ILE A 341 -5.72 -1.90 -6.01
C ILE A 341 -4.41 -1.36 -5.43
N PHE A 342 -4.28 -0.03 -5.36
CA PHE A 342 -3.08 0.61 -4.85
C PHE A 342 -2.87 0.39 -3.34
N SER A 343 -3.93 0.41 -2.54
CA SER A 343 -3.82 0.10 -1.11
C SER A 343 -3.44 -1.35 -0.85
N LEU A 344 -4.01 -2.29 -1.62
CA LEU A 344 -3.62 -3.70 -1.57
C LEU A 344 -2.14 -3.89 -1.93
N PHE A 345 -1.66 -3.17 -2.95
CA PHE A 345 -0.26 -3.18 -3.35
C PHE A 345 0.67 -2.70 -2.22
N ILE A 346 0.38 -1.55 -1.59
CA ILE A 346 1.18 -1.04 -0.46
C ILE A 346 1.18 -2.03 0.72
N ILE A 347 0.03 -2.60 1.08
CA ILE A 347 -0.07 -3.58 2.18
C ILE A 347 0.81 -4.80 1.91
N THR A 348 0.75 -5.31 0.68
CA THR A 348 1.56 -6.44 0.22
C THR A 348 3.05 -6.10 0.35
N LEU A 349 3.43 -4.90 -0.07
CA LEU A 349 4.80 -4.41 -0.02
C LEU A 349 5.30 -4.27 1.43
N ILE A 350 4.50 -3.72 2.34
CA ILE A 350 4.83 -3.65 3.78
C ILE A 350 5.03 -5.06 4.39
N TYR A 351 4.24 -6.05 3.96
CA TYR A 351 4.34 -7.42 4.47
C TYR A 351 5.62 -8.13 4.02
N PHE A 352 6.00 -8.00 2.74
CA PHE A 352 7.17 -8.69 2.20
C PHE A 352 8.50 -8.00 2.54
N PHE A 353 8.52 -6.69 2.79
CA PHE A 353 9.76 -5.96 3.08
C PHE A 353 10.22 -6.15 4.54
N GLN A 354 11.35 -6.85 4.70
CA GLN A 354 11.92 -7.30 5.99
C GLN A 354 12.11 -6.22 7.07
N PRO A 355 12.64 -5.00 6.79
CA PRO A 355 12.83 -4.00 7.85
C PRO A 355 11.50 -3.47 8.42
N VAL A 356 10.45 -3.42 7.59
CA VAL A 356 9.13 -2.92 8.02
C VAL A 356 8.31 -4.04 8.67
N ASN A 357 8.42 -5.27 8.17
CA ASN A 357 7.76 -6.45 8.76
C ASN A 357 8.22 -6.69 10.21
N LEU A 358 9.49 -6.40 10.53
CA LEU A 358 9.98 -6.48 11.92
C LEU A 358 9.27 -5.47 12.84
N SER A 359 9.16 -4.21 12.42
CA SER A 359 8.41 -3.18 13.14
C SER A 359 6.93 -3.54 13.29
N MET A 360 6.31 -4.10 12.25
CA MET A 360 4.93 -4.59 12.28
C MET A 360 4.77 -5.74 13.29
N ARG A 361 5.66 -6.74 13.27
CA ARG A 361 5.66 -7.87 14.21
C ARG A 361 5.89 -7.43 15.65
N LEU A 362 6.79 -6.48 15.89
CA LEU A 362 7.00 -5.87 17.20
C LEU A 362 5.76 -5.10 17.68
N SER A 363 5.13 -4.33 16.81
CA SER A 363 3.90 -3.60 17.13
C SER A 363 2.76 -4.56 17.52
N PHE A 364 2.62 -5.67 16.79
CA PHE A 364 1.67 -6.73 17.13
C PHE A 364 2.03 -7.43 18.43
N ALA A 365 3.30 -7.79 18.64
CA ALA A 365 3.76 -8.41 19.88
C ALA A 365 3.50 -7.53 21.11
N TRP A 366 3.65 -6.21 20.94
CA TRP A 366 3.33 -5.23 21.98
C TRP A 366 1.83 -5.15 22.27
N LEU A 367 0.97 -5.27 21.25
CA LEU A 367 -0.49 -5.34 21.40
C LEU A 367 -0.97 -6.62 22.11
N TYR A 368 -0.32 -7.76 21.88
CA TYR A 368 -0.64 -9.02 22.54
C TYR A 368 -0.07 -9.14 23.96
N GLY A 369 0.70 -8.15 24.41
CA GLY A 369 1.34 -8.10 25.72
C GLY A 369 2.76 -8.66 25.68
N SER A 370 3.75 -7.77 25.63
CA SER A 370 5.16 -8.13 25.81
C SER A 370 5.49 -8.29 27.29
N ASN A 371 5.97 -9.46 27.71
CA ASN A 371 6.46 -9.65 29.07
C ASN A 371 7.93 -9.23 29.15
N THR A 372 8.26 -8.36 30.11
CA THR A 372 9.66 -8.06 30.43
C THR A 372 10.20 -9.17 31.31
N LYS A 373 11.12 -9.97 30.78
CA LYS A 373 11.77 -11.07 31.52
C LYS A 373 13.14 -10.59 31.97
N VAL A 374 13.36 -10.60 33.29
CA VAL A 374 14.66 -10.29 33.88
C VAL A 374 15.42 -11.59 34.00
N ILE A 375 16.56 -11.69 33.32
CA ILE A 375 17.36 -12.91 33.28
C ILE A 375 18.68 -12.62 33.97
N THR A 376 18.98 -13.44 34.97
CA THR A 376 20.19 -13.28 35.79
C THR A 376 21.22 -14.39 35.57
N SER A 377 20.81 -15.49 34.93
CA SER A 377 21.64 -16.67 34.68
C SER A 377 21.62 -17.08 33.21
N PHE A 378 22.76 -17.54 32.70
CA PHE A 378 22.89 -18.08 31.35
C PHE A 378 21.96 -19.30 31.13
N HIS A 379 21.89 -20.22 32.09
CA HIS A 379 21.05 -21.42 31.98
C HIS A 379 19.56 -21.09 31.87
N GLU A 380 19.13 -20.02 32.55
CA GLU A 380 17.75 -19.52 32.46
C GLU A 380 17.44 -18.97 31.06
N LEU A 381 18.41 -18.35 30.38
CA LEU A 381 18.24 -17.90 28.99
C LEU A 381 18.17 -19.07 28.01
N GLN A 382 19.00 -20.09 28.20
CA GLN A 382 19.14 -21.21 27.27
C GLN A 382 17.85 -22.06 27.18
N ASP A 383 17.19 -22.28 28.32
CA ASP A 383 15.99 -23.12 28.40
C ASP A 383 14.67 -22.32 28.24
N MET A 384 14.75 -20.98 28.18
CA MET A 384 13.55 -20.15 28.14
C MET A 384 12.96 -20.05 26.71
N PRO A 385 11.65 -20.32 26.53
CA PRO A 385 10.98 -20.07 25.26
C PRO A 385 10.82 -18.56 25.05
N LEU A 386 11.61 -18.01 24.13
CA LEU A 386 11.56 -16.62 23.72
C LEU A 386 10.55 -16.41 22.59
N LYS A 387 9.67 -15.42 22.76
CA LYS A 387 8.74 -14.98 21.71
C LYS A 387 9.24 -13.68 21.07
N LYS A 388 8.90 -13.46 19.79
CA LYS A 388 9.21 -12.20 19.10
C LYS A 388 8.52 -11.05 19.83
N GLY A 389 9.29 -10.06 20.27
CA GLY A 389 8.80 -8.90 21.02
C GLY A 389 8.89 -9.02 22.55
N ASP A 390 9.37 -10.15 23.09
CA ASP A 390 9.77 -10.21 24.51
C ASP A 390 10.93 -9.22 24.76
N VAL A 391 10.84 -8.48 25.87
CA VAL A 391 11.91 -7.56 26.28
C VAL A 391 12.76 -8.25 27.34
N LEU A 392 14.03 -8.48 27.02
CA LEU A 392 14.97 -9.13 27.92
C LEU A 392 15.76 -8.08 28.69
N LYS A 393 15.68 -8.12 30.02
CA LYS A 393 16.57 -7.38 30.92
C LYS A 393 17.62 -8.34 31.43
N VAL A 394 18.78 -8.34 30.78
CA VAL A 394 19.88 -9.23 31.11
C VAL A 394 20.79 -8.57 32.13
N LYS A 395 21.11 -9.28 33.21
CA LYS A 395 22.15 -8.88 34.17
C LYS A 395 23.01 -10.11 34.45
N GLY A 396 24.29 -10.06 34.09
CA GLY A 396 25.18 -11.19 34.25
C GLY A 396 26.63 -10.75 34.41
N VAL A 397 27.47 -11.72 34.74
CA VAL A 397 28.93 -11.61 34.68
C VAL A 397 29.38 -12.41 33.47
N GLY A 398 30.24 -11.84 32.63
CA GLY A 398 30.76 -12.53 31.46
C GLY A 398 32.28 -12.38 31.34
N MET A 399 32.89 -13.25 30.54
CA MET A 399 34.31 -13.21 30.23
C MET A 399 34.56 -12.28 29.04
N CYS A 400 35.64 -11.52 29.12
CA CYS A 400 36.07 -10.63 28.05
C CYS A 400 36.51 -11.42 26.81
N TYR A 401 35.99 -11.03 25.64
CA TYR A 401 36.49 -11.49 24.36
C TYR A 401 37.41 -10.44 23.76
N VAL A 402 38.65 -10.83 23.46
CA VAL A 402 39.63 -9.98 22.81
C VAL A 402 39.91 -10.53 21.42
N PRO A 403 39.46 -9.87 20.34
CA PRO A 403 39.67 -10.39 18.99
C PRO A 403 41.18 -10.44 18.64
N PRO A 404 41.70 -11.58 18.13
CA PRO A 404 43.15 -11.84 17.98
C PRO A 404 43.91 -10.96 16.97
N ASN A 405 43.25 -9.99 16.33
CA ASN A 405 43.84 -9.17 15.26
C ASN A 405 43.66 -7.65 15.42
N ILE A 406 43.13 -7.17 16.56
CA ILE A 406 42.87 -5.74 16.80
C ILE A 406 43.82 -5.18 17.86
N MET A 407 45.07 -5.64 17.90
CA MET A 407 46.10 -4.94 18.67
C MET A 407 46.52 -3.70 17.86
N PRO A 408 46.24 -2.47 18.34
CA PRO A 408 46.62 -1.28 17.61
C PRO A 408 48.14 -1.21 17.50
N LYS A 409 48.67 -0.88 16.31
CA LYS A 409 50.08 -0.50 16.08
C LYS A 409 50.43 0.84 16.76
N VAL A 410 49.85 1.13 17.92
CA VAL A 410 50.13 2.31 18.72
C VAL A 410 51.36 1.98 19.57
N ASN A 411 52.19 2.99 19.87
CA ASN A 411 53.34 2.86 20.76
C ASN A 411 52.87 2.35 22.14
N ILE A 412 52.86 1.04 22.33
CA ILE A 412 52.45 0.40 23.57
C ILE A 412 53.44 0.82 24.64
N THR A 413 52.95 1.56 25.63
CA THR A 413 53.64 1.80 26.89
C THR A 413 53.61 0.53 27.72
N ILE A 414 54.30 0.50 28.86
CA ILE A 414 54.37 -0.65 29.80
C ILE A 414 52.98 -1.19 30.21
N PHE A 415 51.90 -0.46 29.93
CA PHE A 415 50.52 -0.86 30.15
C PHE A 415 49.72 -0.89 28.83
N ALA A 416 49.35 -2.10 28.38
CA ALA A 416 48.37 -2.30 27.31
C ALA A 416 47.01 -2.65 27.93
N PRO A 417 45.99 -1.77 27.83
CA PRO A 417 44.64 -2.15 28.25
C PRO A 417 44.11 -3.25 27.30
N PHE A 418 43.51 -4.30 27.87
CA PHE A 418 42.74 -5.25 27.07
C PHE A 418 41.46 -4.57 26.56
N ASP A 419 41.26 -4.57 25.24
CA ASP A 419 40.05 -4.06 24.62
C ASP A 419 38.98 -5.17 24.56
N CYS A 420 38.09 -5.16 25.55
CA CYS A 420 36.97 -6.10 25.67
C CYS A 420 35.80 -5.69 24.78
N VAL A 421 35.99 -5.78 23.46
CA VAL A 421 34.96 -5.42 22.47
C VAL A 421 33.76 -6.38 22.53
N GLY A 422 33.97 -7.63 22.95
CA GLY A 422 32.91 -8.61 23.15
C GLY A 422 32.90 -9.16 24.57
N ILE A 423 31.74 -9.68 24.98
CA ILE A 423 31.56 -10.36 26.27
C ILE A 423 30.92 -11.73 25.99
N TYR A 424 31.57 -12.79 26.45
CA TYR A 424 30.97 -14.12 26.53
C TYR A 424 30.24 -14.27 27.86
N TRP A 425 28.93 -14.46 27.80
CA TRP A 425 28.17 -14.72 29.02
C TRP A 425 28.12 -16.23 29.30
N ASN A 426 28.89 -16.69 30.30
CA ASN A 426 28.95 -18.08 30.73
C ASN A 426 28.90 -18.18 32.28
N SER A 427 28.85 -19.41 32.78
CA SER A 427 28.87 -19.76 34.21
C SER A 427 30.23 -20.32 34.68
N GLU A 428 31.29 -20.10 33.90
CA GLU A 428 32.63 -20.63 34.20
C GLU A 428 33.37 -19.77 35.22
N ILE A 429 34.37 -20.39 35.87
CA ILE A 429 35.19 -19.75 36.90
C ILE A 429 36.05 -18.67 36.22
N PRO A 430 36.11 -17.44 36.76
CA PRO A 430 36.96 -16.40 36.20
C PRO A 430 38.41 -16.86 36.14
N LEU A 431 39.08 -16.60 35.01
CA LEU A 431 40.49 -16.88 34.83
C LEU A 431 41.29 -16.22 35.97
N PRO A 432 42.27 -16.92 36.58
CA PRO A 432 43.15 -16.31 37.56
C PRO A 432 43.87 -15.10 36.94
N MET A 433 44.29 -14.15 37.78
CA MET A 433 45.06 -12.99 37.32
C MET A 433 46.31 -13.49 36.57
N LEU A 434 46.44 -13.09 35.31
CA LEU A 434 47.51 -13.56 34.44
C LEU A 434 48.78 -12.75 34.73
N GLU A 435 49.75 -13.38 35.38
CA GLU A 435 51.07 -12.81 35.63
C GLU A 435 52.07 -13.33 34.59
N SER A 436 52.94 -12.46 34.07
CA SER A 436 54.00 -12.85 33.13
C SER A 436 55.37 -12.37 33.60
N GLU A 437 56.25 -13.33 33.87
CA GLU A 437 57.65 -13.09 34.21
C GLU A 437 58.40 -12.36 33.08
N VAL A 438 57.99 -12.56 31.81
CA VAL A 438 58.61 -11.90 30.65
C VAL A 438 58.33 -10.40 30.66
N VAL A 439 57.07 -10.02 30.93
CA VAL A 439 56.67 -8.60 31.03
C VAL A 439 57.32 -7.94 32.24
N GLU A 440 57.40 -8.66 33.37
CA GLU A 440 58.10 -8.16 34.56
C GLU A 440 59.59 -7.91 34.26
N ASN A 441 60.29 -8.87 33.64
CA ASN A 441 61.68 -8.71 33.24
C ASN A 441 61.89 -7.58 32.23
N ALA A 442 60.98 -7.42 31.25
CA ALA A 442 61.01 -6.33 30.29
C ALA A 442 60.81 -4.97 30.96
N SER A 443 59.80 -4.83 31.83
CA SER A 443 59.55 -3.61 32.60
C SER A 443 60.73 -3.25 33.51
N ALA A 444 61.37 -4.26 34.11
CA ALA A 444 62.51 -4.12 34.99
C ALA A 444 63.74 -3.60 34.24
N LEU A 445 63.91 -3.96 32.96
CA LEU A 445 64.98 -3.47 32.07
C LEU A 445 64.71 -2.03 31.62
N ILE A 446 63.52 -1.73 31.08
CA ILE A 446 63.13 -0.36 30.66
C ILE A 446 63.30 0.61 31.83
N THR A 447 62.80 0.24 33.01
CA THR A 447 62.90 1.06 34.22
C THR A 447 64.35 1.28 34.65
N ALA A 448 65.22 0.27 34.52
CA ALA A 448 66.62 0.41 34.87
C ALA A 448 67.38 1.34 33.91
N VAL A 449 67.11 1.23 32.61
CA VAL A 449 67.72 2.08 31.58
C VAL A 449 67.18 3.52 31.69
N GLY A 450 65.86 3.70 31.77
CA GLY A 450 65.23 5.01 31.93
C GLY A 450 65.67 5.75 33.19
N LYS A 451 65.78 5.06 34.35
CA LYS A 451 66.30 5.68 35.59
C LYS A 451 67.74 6.17 35.47
N GLN A 452 68.58 5.48 34.69
CA GLN A 452 69.99 5.88 34.51
C GLN A 452 70.15 6.97 33.44
N LEU A 453 69.34 6.94 32.38
CA LEU A 453 69.38 7.94 31.31
C LEU A 453 68.71 9.26 31.71
N HIS A 454 67.61 9.20 32.48
CA HIS A 454 66.82 10.34 32.94
C HIS A 454 66.68 10.36 34.48
N PRO A 455 67.74 10.67 35.26
CA PRO A 455 67.66 10.61 36.71
C PRO A 455 66.92 11.83 37.28
N VAL A 456 65.87 11.58 38.07
CA VAL A 456 65.06 12.65 38.71
C VAL A 456 65.82 13.35 39.85
N GLU A 457 66.70 12.64 40.57
CA GLU A 457 67.60 13.21 41.59
C GLU A 457 68.96 12.49 41.54
N ARG A 458 70.05 13.21 41.21
CA ARG A 458 71.41 12.64 41.22
C ARG A 458 72.09 12.94 42.55
N LYS A 459 72.31 11.92 43.39
CA LYS A 459 73.13 11.99 44.62
C LYS A 459 74.65 12.05 44.34
N ILE A 460 75.09 12.90 43.41
CA ILE A 460 76.52 13.09 43.08
C ILE A 460 76.79 14.60 42.88
N ASN A 461 77.94 15.06 43.39
CA ASN A 461 78.43 16.45 43.43
C ASN A 461 77.94 17.40 42.32
N LEU A 462 77.32 18.52 42.73
CA LEU A 462 76.73 19.58 41.88
C LEU A 462 77.67 20.11 40.78
N GLY A 463 78.99 20.15 41.01
CA GLY A 463 79.96 20.69 40.06
C GLY A 463 80.26 19.80 38.84
N LEU A 464 80.26 18.48 39.00
CA LEU A 464 80.52 17.54 37.89
C LEU A 464 79.29 17.41 36.98
N ASN A 465 78.09 17.50 37.57
CA ASN A 465 76.82 17.42 36.84
C ASN A 465 76.62 18.60 35.89
N ALA A 466 76.99 19.82 36.31
CA ALA A 466 76.91 21.00 35.46
C ALA A 466 77.85 20.91 34.25
N ALA A 467 79.04 20.32 34.40
CA ALA A 467 80.00 20.12 33.32
C ALA A 467 79.59 19.00 32.34
N ILE A 468 78.99 17.92 32.83
CA ILE A 468 78.50 16.78 32.03
C ILE A 468 77.22 17.15 31.25
N ALA A 469 76.28 17.87 31.89
CA ALA A 469 75.09 18.38 31.21
C ALA A 469 75.43 19.42 30.13
N LYS A 470 76.41 20.31 30.40
CA LYS A 470 76.88 21.32 29.44
C LYS A 470 77.66 20.74 28.26
N SER A 471 78.16 19.50 28.37
CA SER A 471 78.87 18.78 27.30
C SER A 471 78.00 17.78 26.53
N GLY A 472 76.69 17.68 26.85
CA GLY A 472 75.77 16.79 26.14
C GLY A 472 76.06 15.30 26.32
N MET A 473 76.73 14.93 27.42
CA MET A 473 77.02 13.55 27.78
C MET A 473 76.12 13.05 28.91
N THR A 474 75.68 11.80 28.84
CA THR A 474 74.87 11.11 29.85
C THR A 474 75.73 10.04 30.52
N LEU A 475 75.66 9.96 31.85
CA LEU A 475 76.44 9.02 32.65
C LEU A 475 75.55 7.85 33.05
N LEU A 476 75.99 6.62 32.75
CA LEU A 476 75.41 5.40 33.29
C LEU A 476 76.19 4.99 34.55
N ASP A 477 75.55 5.16 35.71
CA ASP A 477 76.17 4.87 37.01
C ASP A 477 76.23 3.37 37.33
N ASN A 478 75.36 2.55 36.73
CA ASN A 478 75.27 1.13 37.03
C ASN A 478 75.07 0.30 35.74
N PHE A 479 76.15 0.19 34.97
CA PHE A 479 76.15 -0.56 33.70
C PHE A 479 75.97 -2.08 33.90
N SER A 480 76.50 -2.65 34.99
CA SER A 480 76.35 -4.08 35.33
C SER A 480 74.87 -4.47 35.48
N GLN A 481 74.06 -3.60 36.09
CA GLN A 481 72.62 -3.83 36.25
C GLN A 481 71.87 -3.93 34.91
N ILE A 482 72.25 -3.14 33.90
CA ILE A 482 71.65 -3.20 32.55
C ILE A 482 71.99 -4.53 31.89
N ILE A 483 73.24 -4.99 31.99
CA ILE A 483 73.69 -6.27 31.42
C ILE A 483 72.93 -7.44 32.06
N LEU A 484 72.85 -7.48 33.39
CA LEU A 484 72.16 -8.56 34.12
C LEU A 484 70.67 -8.62 33.80
N LYS A 485 69.99 -7.46 33.72
CA LYS A 485 68.57 -7.39 33.33
C LYS A 485 68.35 -7.75 31.87
N THR A 486 69.29 -7.37 31.00
CA THR A 486 69.25 -7.78 29.58
C THR A 486 69.39 -9.30 29.48
N GLN A 487 70.30 -9.93 30.25
CA GLN A 487 70.45 -11.39 30.25
C GLN A 487 69.19 -12.12 30.73
N LYS A 488 68.49 -11.58 31.75
CA LYS A 488 67.23 -12.15 32.23
C LYS A 488 66.13 -12.18 31.16
N LEU A 489 66.06 -11.15 30.31
CA LEU A 489 65.08 -11.08 29.22
C LEU A 489 65.55 -11.84 27.96
N CYS A 490 66.82 -11.74 27.61
CA CYS A 490 67.36 -12.06 26.28
C CYS A 490 68.10 -13.39 26.16
N GLN A 491 67.94 -14.32 27.11
CA GLN A 491 68.73 -15.56 27.25
C GLN A 491 69.31 -16.09 25.93
N ASN A 492 68.49 -16.70 25.07
CA ASN A 492 68.87 -17.24 23.76
C ASN A 492 68.05 -16.63 22.59
N ASP A 493 67.36 -15.51 22.81
CA ASP A 493 66.49 -14.91 21.78
C ASP A 493 67.32 -14.09 20.78
N ALA A 494 67.18 -14.39 19.49
CA ALA A 494 67.93 -13.76 18.40
C ALA A 494 67.55 -12.28 18.22
N ASP A 495 66.33 -11.89 18.61
CA ASP A 495 65.86 -10.50 18.55
C ASP A 495 66.71 -9.56 19.41
N CYS A 496 67.40 -10.12 20.42
CA CYS A 496 68.26 -9.36 21.32
C CYS A 496 69.70 -9.19 20.83
N ASP A 497 70.12 -9.80 19.73
CA ASP A 497 71.52 -9.73 19.27
C ASP A 497 71.97 -8.30 19.00
N ARG A 498 71.05 -7.44 18.51
CA ARG A 498 71.33 -6.01 18.30
C ARG A 498 71.61 -5.30 19.62
N LEU A 499 70.81 -5.55 20.65
CA LEU A 499 70.99 -4.97 21.99
C LEU A 499 72.27 -5.51 22.66
N LYS A 500 72.50 -6.84 22.60
CA LYS A 500 73.72 -7.48 23.13
C LYS A 500 74.97 -6.88 22.48
N ASN A 501 75.00 -6.74 21.15
CA ASN A 501 76.13 -6.15 20.43
C ASN A 501 76.34 -4.67 20.78
N ALA A 502 75.26 -3.89 20.92
CA ALA A 502 75.36 -2.50 21.36
C ALA A 502 75.98 -2.41 22.76
N LEU A 503 75.53 -3.23 23.72
CA LEU A 503 76.08 -3.27 25.07
C LEU A 503 77.54 -3.76 25.11
N VAL A 504 77.92 -4.73 24.29
CA VAL A 504 79.32 -5.18 24.16
C VAL A 504 80.22 -4.04 23.67
N ASN A 505 79.77 -3.28 22.67
CA ASN A 505 80.51 -2.13 22.16
C ASN A 505 80.61 -1.00 23.20
N LEU A 506 79.54 -0.75 23.96
CA LEU A 506 79.53 0.26 25.03
C LEU A 506 80.41 -0.14 26.23
N GLY A 507 80.46 -1.43 26.55
CA GLY A 507 81.30 -1.99 27.61
C GLY A 507 82.75 -2.27 27.20
N ASN A 508 83.12 -2.01 25.93
CA ASN A 508 84.43 -2.34 25.35
C ASN A 508 84.87 -3.80 25.62
N ALA A 509 83.92 -4.74 25.52
CA ALA A 509 84.16 -6.16 25.72
C ALA A 509 84.36 -6.90 24.38
N LYS A 510 85.00 -8.08 24.41
CA LYS A 510 85.24 -8.89 23.18
C LYS A 510 83.98 -9.58 22.66
N ASN A 511 83.12 -10.04 23.56
CA ASN A 511 81.91 -10.79 23.28
C ASN A 511 80.94 -10.71 24.48
N TRP A 512 79.67 -11.05 24.24
CA TRP A 512 78.62 -11.02 25.26
C TRP A 512 78.96 -11.87 26.49
N ASP A 513 79.47 -13.09 26.30
CA ASP A 513 79.78 -14.00 27.40
C ASP A 513 80.85 -13.46 28.34
N LYS A 514 81.83 -12.73 27.80
CA LYS A 514 82.87 -12.09 28.61
C LYS A 514 82.31 -10.90 29.38
N LEU A 515 81.49 -10.08 28.71
CA LEU A 515 80.81 -8.95 29.35
C LEU A 515 79.89 -9.41 30.49
N LEU A 516 79.15 -10.50 30.28
CA LEU A 516 78.27 -11.10 31.27
C LEU A 516 79.06 -11.61 32.47
N LYS A 517 80.16 -12.35 32.24
CA LYS A 517 81.06 -12.81 33.33
C LYS A 517 81.67 -11.64 34.11
N ASP A 518 82.07 -10.57 33.42
CA ASP A 518 82.59 -9.35 34.06
C ASP A 518 81.50 -8.65 34.89
N ALA A 519 80.21 -8.74 34.48
CA ALA A 519 79.07 -8.22 35.26
C ALA A 519 78.73 -9.10 36.47
N GLU A 520 78.68 -10.43 36.31
CA GLU A 520 78.35 -11.39 37.36
C GLU A 520 79.43 -11.47 38.45
N SER A 521 80.70 -11.29 38.06
CA SER A 521 81.83 -11.25 39.00
C SER A 521 81.97 -9.93 39.76
N GLY A 522 81.06 -8.97 39.56
CA GLY A 522 81.08 -7.64 40.20
C GLY A 522 82.21 -6.72 39.70
N LYS A 523 82.99 -7.16 38.70
CA LYS A 523 84.11 -6.39 38.15
C LYS A 523 83.65 -5.12 37.42
N LEU A 524 82.38 -5.08 37.01
CA LEU A 524 81.75 -3.91 36.40
C LEU A 524 81.03 -2.99 37.42
N ASP A 525 81.01 -3.34 38.70
CA ASP A 525 80.34 -2.51 39.72
C ASP A 525 81.08 -1.20 39.96
N GLY A 526 80.39 -0.08 39.78
CA GLY A 526 80.97 1.26 39.82
C GLY A 526 81.62 1.73 38.50
N THR A 527 81.55 0.92 37.45
CA THR A 527 82.03 1.32 36.12
C THR A 527 81.09 2.36 35.52
N LYS A 528 81.65 3.55 35.31
CA LYS A 528 80.94 4.72 34.78
C LYS A 528 81.07 4.77 33.27
N VAL A 529 79.99 4.49 32.56
CA VAL A 529 79.96 4.58 31.08
C VAL A 529 79.41 5.94 30.68
N LEU A 530 80.20 6.69 29.91
CA LEU A 530 79.80 7.99 29.36
C LEU A 530 79.26 7.80 27.94
N LEU A 531 78.03 8.26 27.74
CA LEU A 531 77.35 8.23 26.45
C LEU A 531 77.17 9.65 25.93
N ARG A 532 77.29 9.85 24.62
CA ARG A 532 76.75 11.08 23.99
C ARG A 532 75.23 11.02 24.02
N SER A 533 74.56 12.17 24.07
CA SER A 533 73.09 12.27 24.04
C SER A 533 72.45 11.43 22.92
N ILE A 534 73.04 11.43 21.71
CA ILE A 534 72.57 10.63 20.56
C ILE A 534 72.68 9.13 20.83
N SER A 535 73.78 8.69 21.47
CA SER A 535 73.99 7.27 21.81
C SER A 535 73.11 6.82 22.97
N ALA A 536 72.79 7.73 23.90
CA ALA A 536 71.83 7.50 24.97
C ALA A 536 70.40 7.31 24.41
N ASP A 537 69.96 8.21 23.52
CA ASP A 537 68.66 8.09 22.84
C ASP A 537 68.59 6.83 21.95
N ALA A 538 69.70 6.49 21.26
CA ALA A 538 69.78 5.25 20.48
C ALA A 538 69.70 3.99 21.35
N LEU A 539 70.32 4.00 22.53
CA LEU A 539 70.23 2.89 23.50
C LEU A 539 68.81 2.77 24.06
N GLU A 540 68.18 3.88 24.42
CA GLU A 540 66.78 3.91 24.90
C GLU A 540 65.83 3.34 23.85
N LYS A 541 65.88 3.84 22.62
CA LYS A 541 65.07 3.31 21.50
C LYS A 541 65.34 1.85 21.19
N LEU A 542 66.58 1.39 21.32
CA LEU A 542 66.92 -0.02 21.09
C LEU A 542 66.35 -0.92 22.18
N VAL A 543 66.40 -0.48 23.44
CA VAL A 543 65.79 -1.18 24.58
C VAL A 543 64.26 -1.20 24.42
N ASP A 544 63.65 -0.07 24.10
CA ASP A 544 62.20 0.03 23.88
C ASP A 544 61.75 -0.88 22.72
N SER A 545 62.44 -0.85 21.59
CA SER A 545 62.12 -1.71 20.44
C SER A 545 62.30 -3.20 20.76
N THR A 546 63.33 -3.56 21.52
CA THR A 546 63.61 -4.96 21.88
C THR A 546 62.52 -5.47 22.84
N THR A 547 62.27 -4.72 23.92
CA THR A 547 61.27 -5.08 24.95
C THR A 547 59.84 -5.08 24.40
N ALA A 548 59.51 -4.18 23.47
CA ALA A 548 58.22 -4.15 22.80
C ALA A 548 57.92 -5.49 22.10
N SER A 549 58.89 -6.09 21.38
CA SER A 549 58.70 -7.39 20.71
C SER A 549 58.29 -8.49 21.70
N PHE A 550 58.96 -8.57 22.86
CA PHE A 550 58.63 -9.53 23.92
C PHE A 550 57.23 -9.30 24.49
N ILE A 551 56.88 -8.04 24.76
CA ILE A 551 55.56 -7.66 25.28
C ILE A 551 54.47 -8.01 24.26
N TYR A 552 54.66 -7.74 22.97
CA TYR A 552 53.69 -8.10 21.91
C TYR A 552 53.48 -9.61 21.82
N ARG A 553 54.56 -10.40 21.80
CA ARG A 553 54.47 -11.86 21.73
C ARG A 553 53.74 -12.44 22.93
N GLU A 554 53.96 -11.87 24.12
CA GLU A 554 53.29 -12.31 25.33
C GLU A 554 51.82 -11.88 25.34
N ILE A 555 51.49 -10.66 24.91
CA ILE A 555 50.09 -10.21 24.77
C ILE A 555 49.33 -11.13 23.81
N ASP A 556 49.91 -11.47 22.66
CA ASP A 556 49.27 -12.36 21.67
C ASP A 556 49.00 -13.76 22.26
N ARG A 557 50.00 -14.33 22.94
CA ARG A 557 49.85 -15.59 23.69
C ARG A 557 48.73 -15.51 24.73
N MET A 558 48.64 -14.40 25.47
CA MET A 558 47.61 -14.21 26.49
C MET A 558 46.22 -14.01 25.88
N VAL A 559 46.10 -13.30 24.75
CA VAL A 559 44.83 -13.15 24.02
C VAL A 559 44.32 -14.52 23.55
N ILE A 560 45.20 -15.39 23.06
CA ILE A 560 44.84 -16.77 22.70
C ILE A 560 44.33 -17.54 23.92
N LEU A 561 45.00 -17.42 25.07
CA LEU A 561 44.59 -18.08 26.31
C LEU A 561 43.22 -17.59 26.81
N ILE A 562 42.98 -16.28 26.82
CA ILE A 562 41.71 -15.67 27.25
C ILE A 562 40.54 -16.14 26.38
N ASN A 563 40.78 -16.35 25.08
CA ASN A 563 39.77 -16.83 24.14
C ASN A 563 39.58 -18.36 24.13
N SER A 564 40.30 -19.10 24.97
CA SER A 564 40.30 -20.57 24.97
C SER A 564 39.98 -21.16 26.35
N PRO A 565 39.07 -22.15 26.45
CA PRO A 565 38.34 -22.81 25.37
C PRO A 565 37.29 -21.90 24.71
N SER A 566 37.02 -22.12 23.42
CA SER A 566 35.97 -21.39 22.71
C SER A 566 34.62 -21.67 23.39
N PRO A 567 33.96 -20.68 24.00
CA PRO A 567 32.79 -20.98 24.81
C PRO A 567 31.66 -21.48 23.91
N GLY A 568 31.03 -22.59 24.30
CA GLY A 568 29.72 -22.99 23.79
C GLY A 568 28.61 -22.06 24.33
N ALA A 569 28.82 -20.75 24.26
CA ALA A 569 28.04 -19.74 24.96
C ALA A 569 27.52 -18.65 24.00
N PHE A 570 26.62 -17.82 24.51
CA PHE A 570 26.02 -16.70 23.78
C PHE A 570 27.03 -15.56 23.61
N TYR A 571 27.22 -15.11 22.37
CA TYR A 571 28.01 -13.93 22.01
C TYR A 571 27.09 -12.70 21.98
N CYS A 572 27.42 -11.67 22.76
CA CYS A 572 26.67 -10.41 22.82
C CYS A 572 27.26 -9.33 21.92
#